data_AF-A0A5A8CV39-F1
#
_entry.id   AF-A0A5A8CV39-F1
#
_cell.length_a   1.000
_cell.length_b   1.000
_cell.length_c   1.000
_cell.angle_alpha   90.00
_cell.angle_beta   90.00
_cell.angle_gamma   90.00
#
_symmetry.space_group_name_H-M   'P 1'
#
loop_
_entity.id
_entity.type
_entity.pdbx_description
1 polymer ?
#
loop_
_entity_poly.entity_id
_entity_poly.type
_entity_poly.pdbx_seq_one_letter_code
_entity_poly.pdbx_strand_id
1 'polypeptide(L)'
;MAAARAYPSHSTRPAFVAVLDVEATRRPSDRSFRQEIVELPVAVIDARSGGGRGKLGGTVAAVFHTFVKPTENPRLNFDTTSFMPISQADVDAAPTLGVALQGMHLFLETIVPKLGASDPHSVVATAGEGGHGERLVVSFTLTNDSRRIEGSIAVGEIGEWTLVGYCASGADTAPLEALLLRTGDASAMDGLIMAADGPWDIACYLAHEVQRKRLQAHWRSYLSKWWNIRWAVGSAKCGGSVRGLNVVSQLAQFGLRFVGTEHSGIDDTLNIVSIARALLGYGSTPRANDGLSRTLSVLTGRVFTPVWYNPRVPAEMSRL
;
A
#
# COMPACT_ATOMS: atom_id res chain seq x y z
N MET A 1 5.20 -41.85 14.76
CA MET A 1 4.00 -40.98 14.59
C MET A 1 4.38 -39.58 15.04
N ALA A 2 4.58 -38.66 14.09
CA ALA A 2 4.93 -37.28 14.40
C ALA A 2 3.68 -36.56 14.94
N ALA A 3 3.78 -36.02 16.15
CA ALA A 3 2.73 -35.24 16.77
C ALA A 3 2.42 -34.01 15.90
N ALA A 4 1.15 -33.86 15.51
CA ALA A 4 0.66 -32.65 14.86
C ALA A 4 0.88 -31.47 15.82
N ARG A 5 1.73 -30.52 15.43
CA ARG A 5 1.80 -29.22 16.10
C ARG A 5 0.43 -28.56 15.95
N ALA A 6 -0.27 -28.40 17.07
CA ALA A 6 -1.46 -27.57 17.15
C ALA A 6 -1.06 -26.12 16.80
N TYR A 7 -1.65 -25.58 15.74
CA TYR A 7 -1.56 -24.15 15.44
C TYR A 7 -2.31 -23.39 16.54
N PRO A 8 -1.74 -22.33 17.15
CA PRO A 8 -2.46 -21.54 18.12
C PRO A 8 -3.66 -20.85 17.44
N SER A 9 -4.86 -21.07 17.97
CA SER A 9 -6.04 -20.30 17.62
C SER A 9 -5.96 -18.92 18.28
N HIS A 10 -5.20 -18.00 17.70
CA HIS A 10 -5.18 -16.61 18.14
C HIS A 10 -5.66 -15.75 16.98
N SER A 11 -6.95 -15.42 17.02
CA SER A 11 -7.55 -14.33 16.23
C SER A 11 -7.00 -13.00 16.77
N THR A 12 -5.70 -12.75 16.61
CA THR A 12 -5.09 -11.46 16.92
C THR A 12 -5.48 -10.48 15.83
N ARG A 13 -6.03 -9.33 16.23
CA ARG A 13 -6.30 -8.24 15.30
C ARG A 13 -4.98 -7.83 14.63
N PRO A 14 -4.96 -7.53 13.31
CA PRO A 14 -3.77 -7.00 12.65
C PRO A 14 -3.25 -5.77 13.41
N ALA A 15 -1.95 -5.76 13.68
CA ALA A 15 -1.25 -4.66 14.34
C ALA A 15 -0.94 -3.52 13.36
N PHE A 16 -0.76 -3.84 12.08
CA PHE A 16 -0.36 -2.89 11.05
C PHE A 16 -1.25 -3.00 9.82
N VAL A 17 -1.62 -1.86 9.24
CA VAL A 17 -2.39 -1.79 8.00
C VAL A 17 -1.57 -1.04 6.95
N ALA A 18 -1.17 -1.72 5.87
CA ALA A 18 -0.46 -1.12 4.73
C ALA A 18 -1.46 -0.79 3.61
N VAL A 19 -1.85 0.48 3.53
CA VAL A 19 -2.77 1.03 2.53
C VAL A 19 -2.00 1.32 1.24
N LEU A 20 -2.55 0.98 0.08
CA LEU A 20 -1.98 1.33 -1.23
C LEU A 20 -3.07 1.78 -2.20
N ASP A 21 -2.67 2.62 -3.15
CA ASP A 21 -3.48 3.05 -4.31
C ASP A 21 -2.52 3.31 -5.48
N VAL A 22 -2.59 2.51 -6.55
CA VAL A 22 -1.60 2.59 -7.63
C VAL A 22 -2.14 3.36 -8.82
N GLU A 23 -1.33 4.23 -9.40
CA GLU A 23 -1.66 4.81 -10.69
C GLU A 23 -1.11 3.95 -11.82
N ALA A 24 -1.89 3.83 -12.89
CA ALA A 24 -1.53 3.05 -14.07
C ALA A 24 -1.82 3.82 -15.36
N THR A 25 -0.97 3.63 -16.37
CA THR A 25 -1.22 4.17 -17.71
C THR A 25 -2.61 3.77 -18.19
N ARG A 26 -3.28 4.67 -18.91
CA ARG A 26 -4.65 4.46 -19.35
C ARG A 26 -4.86 4.83 -20.81
N ARG A 27 -5.83 4.16 -21.42
CA ARG A 27 -6.35 4.50 -22.75
C ARG A 27 -7.82 4.06 -22.83
N PRO A 28 -8.77 4.85 -22.31
CA PRO A 28 -10.17 4.43 -22.16
C PRO A 28 -10.84 3.98 -23.46
N SER A 29 -10.39 4.51 -24.60
CA SER A 29 -10.89 4.16 -25.94
C SER A 29 -10.45 2.77 -26.44
N ASP A 30 -9.44 2.17 -25.81
CA ASP A 30 -8.84 0.90 -26.24
C ASP A 30 -8.89 -0.14 -25.12
N ARG A 31 -9.83 -1.08 -25.22
CA ARG A 31 -9.99 -2.17 -24.25
C ARG A 31 -8.85 -3.19 -24.28
N SER A 32 -8.02 -3.19 -25.32
CA SER A 32 -6.84 -4.06 -25.42
C SER A 32 -5.59 -3.43 -24.82
N PHE A 33 -5.67 -2.16 -24.42
CA PHE A 33 -4.55 -1.41 -23.89
C PHE A 33 -4.00 -2.08 -22.63
N ARG A 34 -2.69 -2.34 -22.65
CA ARG A 34 -1.96 -2.97 -21.56
C ARG A 34 -1.50 -1.89 -20.59
N GLN A 35 -2.34 -1.61 -19.61
CA GLN A 35 -2.05 -0.67 -18.53
C GLN A 35 -0.78 -1.08 -17.78
N GLU A 36 0.04 -0.12 -17.40
CA GLU A 36 1.27 -0.33 -16.63
C GLU A 36 1.28 0.61 -15.43
N ILE A 37 1.62 0.11 -14.25
CA ILE A 37 1.83 0.92 -13.05
C ILE A 37 2.86 2.00 -13.36
N VAL A 38 2.53 3.23 -12.97
CA VAL A 38 3.40 4.41 -13.09
C VAL A 38 3.61 5.14 -11.76
N GLU A 39 2.84 4.79 -10.73
CA GLU A 39 3.04 5.26 -9.35
C GLU A 39 2.70 4.15 -8.35
N LEU A 40 3.58 3.93 -7.36
CA LEU A 40 3.44 2.90 -6.34
C LEU A 40 3.67 3.49 -4.93
N PRO A 41 2.61 4.02 -4.30
CA PRO A 41 2.59 4.40 -2.89
C PRO A 41 2.11 3.26 -1.97
N VAL A 42 2.63 3.24 -0.74
CA VAL A 42 2.11 2.41 0.36
C VAL A 42 2.23 3.18 1.67
N ALA A 43 1.18 3.26 2.47
CA ALA A 43 1.18 3.87 3.80
C ALA A 43 0.82 2.87 4.90
N VAL A 44 1.68 2.73 5.89
CA VAL A 44 1.51 1.86 7.06
C VAL A 44 0.89 2.64 8.22
N ILE A 45 -0.21 2.13 8.75
CA ILE A 45 -0.85 2.56 10.00
C ILE A 45 -0.46 1.58 11.10
N ASP A 46 0.04 2.07 12.24
CA ASP A 46 0.07 1.29 13.49
C ASP A 46 -1.33 1.33 14.12
N ALA A 47 -2.06 0.22 14.00
CA ALA A 47 -3.43 0.07 14.46
C ALA A 47 -3.52 -0.24 15.97
N ARG A 48 -2.39 -0.45 16.65
CA ARG A 48 -2.34 -0.64 18.11
C ARG A 48 -2.48 0.70 18.83
N SER A 49 -2.04 1.79 18.20
CA SER A 49 -2.17 3.14 18.72
C SER A 49 -3.65 3.57 18.75
N GLY A 50 -4.10 4.08 19.90
CA GLY A 50 -5.52 4.27 20.19
C GLY A 50 -6.22 5.33 19.33
N GLY A 51 -7.55 5.18 19.23
CA GLY A 51 -8.51 6.24 18.92
C GLY A 51 -9.76 5.99 19.75
N GLY A 52 -10.12 6.93 20.62
CA GLY A 52 -11.39 6.88 21.36
C GLY A 52 -12.58 7.05 20.40
N ARG A 53 -13.80 6.73 20.86
CA ARG A 53 -15.03 6.95 20.08
C ARG A 53 -15.06 8.39 19.54
N GLY A 54 -15.12 8.54 18.21
CA GLY A 54 -15.18 9.84 17.54
C GLY A 54 -13.83 10.48 17.21
N LYS A 55 -12.70 9.79 17.42
CA LYS A 55 -11.37 10.21 16.94
C LYS A 55 -10.85 9.24 15.88
N LEU A 56 -9.94 9.70 15.02
CA LEU A 56 -9.19 8.80 14.13
C LEU A 56 -8.41 7.77 14.98
N GLY A 57 -8.56 6.49 14.65
CA GLY A 57 -7.80 5.41 15.27
C GLY A 57 -6.50 5.14 14.53
N GLY A 58 -5.52 4.59 15.25
CA GLY A 58 -4.19 4.33 14.70
C GLY A 58 -3.39 5.59 14.42
N THR A 59 -2.09 5.40 14.22
CA THR A 59 -1.15 6.45 13.79
C THR A 59 -0.57 6.07 12.45
N VAL A 60 -0.38 7.05 11.56
CA VAL A 60 0.43 6.80 10.36
C VAL A 60 1.85 6.61 10.85
N ALA A 61 2.42 5.44 10.58
CA ALA A 61 3.69 5.01 11.13
C ALA A 61 4.77 4.97 10.05
N ALA A 62 4.40 4.74 8.80
CA ALA A 62 5.34 4.72 7.69
C ALA A 62 4.60 4.94 6.37
N VAL A 63 5.30 5.33 5.33
CA VAL A 63 4.80 5.55 3.97
C VAL A 63 5.98 5.21 3.06
N PHE A 64 5.69 4.79 1.85
CA PHE A 64 6.54 4.48 0.72
C PHE A 64 5.85 5.05 -0.51
N HIS A 65 6.63 5.44 -1.51
CA HIS A 65 6.20 6.08 -2.74
C HIS A 65 7.25 5.82 -3.80
N THR A 66 6.89 5.75 -5.06
CA THR A 66 7.84 5.79 -6.17
C THR A 66 7.05 5.93 -7.44
N PHE A 67 7.60 6.65 -8.41
CA PHE A 67 7.13 6.49 -9.77
C PHE A 67 7.64 5.15 -10.34
N VAL A 68 7.01 4.66 -11.39
CA VAL A 68 7.38 3.39 -12.01
C VAL A 68 7.54 3.59 -13.50
N LYS A 69 8.66 3.11 -14.05
CA LYS A 69 8.96 3.19 -15.46
C LYS A 69 8.22 2.10 -16.24
N PRO A 70 7.28 2.46 -17.12
CA PRO A 70 6.64 1.50 -18.00
C PRO A 70 7.65 0.97 -19.03
N THR A 71 7.56 -0.32 -19.35
CA THR A 71 8.51 -1.02 -20.22
C THR A 71 7.88 -1.57 -21.49
N GLU A 72 6.55 -1.72 -21.52
CA GLU A 72 5.81 -2.10 -22.75
C GLU A 72 5.38 -0.85 -23.54
N ASN A 73 4.97 0.22 -22.85
CA ASN A 73 4.60 1.52 -23.42
C ASN A 73 5.37 2.65 -22.70
N PRO A 74 6.68 2.83 -22.96
CA PRO A 74 7.51 3.76 -22.20
C PRO A 74 7.12 5.24 -22.30
N ARG A 75 6.39 5.61 -23.37
CA ARG A 75 5.91 6.99 -23.58
C ARG A 75 4.49 7.13 -23.07
N LEU A 76 4.29 8.02 -22.10
CA LEU A 76 2.98 8.38 -21.60
C LEU A 76 2.14 9.02 -22.69
N ASN A 77 0.88 8.60 -22.78
CA ASN A 77 -0.08 9.17 -23.71
C ASN A 77 -0.87 10.31 -23.04
N PHE A 78 -1.59 11.08 -23.86
CA PHE A 78 -2.40 12.20 -23.38
C PHE A 78 -3.46 11.77 -22.36
N ASP A 79 -4.16 10.65 -22.59
CA ASP A 79 -5.20 10.14 -21.68
C ASP A 79 -4.66 9.88 -20.26
N THR A 80 -3.37 9.57 -20.15
CA THR A 80 -2.65 9.37 -18.88
C THR A 80 -2.27 10.72 -18.28
N THR A 81 -1.48 11.52 -18.98
CA THR A 81 -0.97 12.81 -18.44
C THR A 81 -2.04 13.87 -18.21
N SER A 82 -3.22 13.74 -18.84
CA SER A 82 -4.36 14.63 -18.60
C SER A 82 -5.21 14.22 -17.40
N PHE A 83 -5.00 13.02 -16.86
CA PHE A 83 -5.83 12.44 -15.80
C PHE A 83 -5.12 12.41 -14.45
N MET A 84 -3.82 12.12 -14.44
CA MET A 84 -2.98 12.09 -13.24
C MET A 84 -1.83 13.11 -13.36
N PRO A 85 -1.37 13.70 -12.25
CA PRO A 85 -0.32 14.71 -12.25
C PRO A 85 1.09 14.09 -12.35
N ILE A 86 1.35 13.39 -13.46
CA ILE A 86 2.62 12.72 -13.76
C ILE A 86 3.22 13.25 -15.06
N SER A 87 4.55 13.40 -15.09
CA SER A 87 5.29 13.79 -16.30
C SER A 87 6.07 12.63 -16.90
N GLN A 88 6.47 12.77 -18.16
CA GLN A 88 7.37 11.80 -18.80
C GLN A 88 8.73 11.72 -18.08
N ALA A 89 9.23 12.85 -17.55
CA ALA A 89 10.49 12.89 -16.83
C ALA A 89 10.43 12.06 -15.53
N ASP A 90 9.29 12.07 -14.84
CA ASP A 90 9.07 11.30 -13.61
C ASP A 90 9.22 9.80 -13.88
N VAL A 91 8.59 9.28 -14.93
CA VAL A 91 8.67 7.85 -15.29
C VAL A 91 9.98 7.47 -15.99
N ASP A 92 10.62 8.40 -16.70
CA ASP A 92 11.90 8.13 -17.37
C ASP A 92 13.03 7.85 -16.37
N ALA A 93 13.01 8.57 -15.24
CA ALA A 93 13.95 8.46 -14.12
C ALA A 93 13.50 7.48 -13.02
N ALA A 94 12.40 6.76 -13.23
CA ALA A 94 11.84 5.83 -12.27
C ALA A 94 12.40 4.41 -12.42
N PRO A 95 12.41 3.59 -11.35
CA PRO A 95 12.70 2.17 -11.45
C PRO A 95 11.63 1.42 -12.24
N THR A 96 12.01 0.28 -12.84
CA THR A 96 11.02 -0.67 -13.40
C THR A 96 10.16 -1.30 -12.29
N LEU A 97 8.97 -1.82 -12.64
CA LEU A 97 8.03 -2.39 -11.65
C LEU A 97 8.66 -3.46 -10.74
N GLY A 98 9.51 -4.34 -11.27
CA GLY A 98 10.15 -5.39 -10.45
C GLY A 98 11.06 -4.80 -9.37
N VAL A 99 11.78 -3.74 -9.70
CA VAL A 99 12.64 -2.99 -8.76
C VAL A 99 11.78 -2.21 -7.76
N ALA A 100 10.73 -1.53 -8.21
CA ALA A 100 9.80 -0.80 -7.34
C ALA A 100 9.15 -1.73 -6.29
N LEU A 101 8.69 -2.92 -6.71
CA LEU A 101 8.14 -3.93 -5.80
C LEU A 101 9.18 -4.45 -4.81
N GLN A 102 10.41 -4.69 -5.25
CA GLN A 102 11.49 -5.09 -4.35
C GLN A 102 11.75 -4.01 -3.29
N GLY A 103 11.79 -2.73 -3.67
CA GLY A 103 11.92 -1.60 -2.75
C GLY A 103 10.78 -1.53 -1.73
N MET A 104 9.53 -1.68 -2.18
CA MET A 104 8.35 -1.72 -1.31
C MET A 104 8.41 -2.88 -0.29
N HIS A 105 8.78 -4.08 -0.73
CA HIS A 105 8.89 -5.25 0.17
C HIS A 105 9.97 -5.06 1.20
N LEU A 106 11.15 -4.62 0.77
CA LEU A 106 12.27 -4.30 1.66
C LEU A 106 11.86 -3.27 2.72
N PHE A 107 11.18 -2.20 2.29
CA PHE A 107 10.64 -1.19 3.19
C PHE A 107 9.70 -1.80 4.24
N LEU A 108 8.70 -2.59 3.83
CA LEU A 108 7.75 -3.22 4.75
C LEU A 108 8.45 -4.19 5.71
N GLU A 109 9.25 -5.10 5.17
CA GLU A 109 9.95 -6.16 5.91
C GLU A 109 11.02 -5.60 6.87
N THR A 110 11.42 -4.34 6.73
CA THR A 110 12.42 -3.70 7.60
C THR A 110 11.80 -2.74 8.59
N ILE A 111 10.87 -1.90 8.13
CA ILE A 111 10.27 -0.88 8.98
C ILE A 111 9.26 -1.52 9.93
N VAL A 112 8.36 -2.39 9.45
CA VAL A 112 7.29 -2.96 10.26
C VAL A 112 7.82 -3.71 11.51
N PRO A 113 8.84 -4.57 11.42
CA PRO A 113 9.46 -5.19 12.60
C PRO A 113 10.02 -4.22 13.64
N LYS A 114 10.36 -3.00 13.25
CA LYS A 114 10.96 -1.96 14.11
C LYS A 114 9.93 -0.96 14.64
N LEU A 115 8.68 -1.03 14.17
CA LEU A 115 7.56 -0.24 14.67
C LEU A 115 6.98 -0.86 15.96
N GLY A 116 6.86 -0.08 17.03
CA GLY A 116 6.29 -0.54 18.32
C GLY A 116 7.26 -0.70 19.48
N ALA A 117 8.54 -0.39 19.29
CA ALA A 117 9.46 -0.19 20.41
C ALA A 117 9.39 1.28 20.88
N SER A 118 8.30 1.69 21.54
CA SER A 118 8.18 2.94 22.33
C SER A 118 8.10 4.35 21.68
N ASP A 119 8.13 4.53 20.36
CA ASP A 119 7.63 5.80 19.74
C ASP A 119 7.46 5.66 18.21
N PRO A 120 6.29 6.01 17.61
CA PRO A 120 6.04 5.95 16.17
C PRO A 120 6.24 7.30 15.47
N HIS A 121 7.15 7.35 14.49
CA HIS A 121 7.27 8.48 13.54
C HIS A 121 6.87 8.02 12.14
N SER A 122 5.99 8.76 11.47
CA SER A 122 5.50 8.49 10.12
C SER A 122 6.60 8.62 9.07
N VAL A 123 7.16 7.49 8.63
CA VAL A 123 8.05 7.38 7.44
C VAL A 123 7.27 7.74 6.14
N VAL A 124 7.94 8.11 5.05
CA VAL A 124 7.46 8.34 3.65
C VAL A 124 8.60 8.07 2.67
N ALA A 125 8.62 6.89 2.03
CA ALA A 125 9.75 6.30 1.34
C ALA A 125 9.70 6.42 -0.18
N THR A 126 10.22 7.51 -0.76
CA THR A 126 10.33 7.66 -2.22
C THR A 126 11.48 6.82 -2.82
N ALA A 127 11.22 5.79 -3.63
CA ALA A 127 12.30 5.18 -4.43
C ALA A 127 12.58 6.05 -5.67
N GLY A 128 13.81 6.56 -5.77
CA GLY A 128 14.33 7.21 -6.97
C GLY A 128 15.32 6.27 -7.66
N GLU A 129 15.38 6.29 -9.00
CA GLU A 129 16.47 5.65 -9.72
C GLU A 129 17.69 6.59 -9.71
N GLY A 130 18.85 6.09 -9.27
CA GLY A 130 20.12 6.82 -9.36
C GLY A 130 20.95 6.82 -8.08
N GLY A 131 21.74 5.78 -7.86
CA GLY A 131 22.98 5.85 -7.10
C GLY A 131 24.12 5.40 -8.00
N HIS A 132 25.23 6.12 -8.04
CA HIS A 132 26.45 5.66 -8.72
C HIS A 132 26.87 4.28 -8.17
N GLY A 133 26.67 3.20 -8.94
CA GLY A 133 27.15 1.83 -8.63
C GLY A 133 26.06 0.75 -8.56
N GLU A 134 26.47 -0.48 -8.24
CA GLU A 134 25.69 -1.75 -8.26
C GLU A 134 24.58 -1.87 -7.18
N ARG A 135 24.19 -0.81 -6.46
CA ARG A 135 23.24 -0.90 -5.33
C ARG A 135 22.02 0.02 -5.49
N LEU A 136 20.85 -0.50 -5.11
CA LEU A 136 19.58 0.23 -5.11
C LEU A 136 19.55 1.22 -3.94
N VAL A 137 19.16 2.47 -4.21
CA VAL A 137 18.97 3.51 -3.20
C VAL A 137 17.48 3.74 -2.99
N VAL A 138 17.00 3.52 -1.76
CA VAL A 138 15.63 3.79 -1.33
C VAL A 138 15.66 5.06 -0.49
N SER A 139 15.04 6.14 -0.96
CA SER A 139 14.87 7.35 -0.17
C SER A 139 13.60 7.26 0.68
N PHE A 140 13.59 7.96 1.80
CA PHE A 140 12.46 8.07 2.68
C PHE A 140 12.49 9.30 3.56
N THR A 141 11.35 9.61 4.19
CA THR A 141 11.11 10.87 4.87
C THR A 141 10.36 10.58 6.15
N LEU A 142 10.96 10.82 7.30
CA LEU A 142 10.26 10.76 8.58
C LEU A 142 9.50 12.06 8.83
N THR A 143 8.31 11.94 9.39
CA THR A 143 7.52 13.06 9.88
C THR A 143 7.14 12.86 11.35
N ASN A 144 7.38 13.88 12.17
CA ASN A 144 6.95 13.92 13.57
C ASN A 144 6.38 15.30 13.89
N ASP A 145 5.12 15.39 14.31
CA ASP A 145 4.49 16.63 14.78
C ASP A 145 4.81 17.87 13.90
N SER A 146 4.63 17.73 12.59
CA SER A 146 4.90 18.75 11.54
C SER A 146 6.37 18.93 11.10
N ARG A 147 7.32 18.19 11.68
CA ARG A 147 8.75 18.21 11.31
C ARG A 147 9.05 17.08 10.32
N ARG A 148 9.77 17.39 9.24
CA ARG A 148 10.10 16.48 8.13
C ARG A 148 11.62 16.26 8.07
N ILE A 149 12.08 15.01 8.12
CA ILE A 149 13.49 14.61 7.94
C ILE A 149 13.56 13.69 6.74
N GLU A 150 14.32 14.04 5.71
CA GLU A 150 14.53 13.19 4.53
C GLU A 150 15.85 12.41 4.66
N GLY A 151 15.84 11.16 4.25
CA GLY A 151 16.96 10.22 4.33
C GLY A 151 16.96 9.22 3.18
N SER A 152 18.10 8.58 2.97
CA SER A 152 18.25 7.56 1.93
C SER A 152 19.04 6.37 2.48
N ILE A 153 18.52 5.17 2.29
CA ILE A 153 19.23 3.93 2.59
C ILE A 153 19.54 3.22 1.28
N ALA A 154 20.79 2.79 1.12
CA ALA A 154 21.12 1.84 0.07
C ALA A 154 20.88 0.43 0.59
N VAL A 155 20.30 -0.37 -0.28
CA VAL A 155 20.13 -1.80 -0.04
C VAL A 155 21.12 -2.53 -0.93
N GLY A 156 22.01 -3.30 -0.30
CA GLY A 156 22.83 -4.28 -1.02
C GLY A 156 21.97 -5.45 -1.52
N GLU A 157 22.47 -6.24 -2.48
CA GLU A 157 21.76 -7.38 -3.08
C GLU A 157 21.23 -8.42 -2.07
N ILE A 158 21.77 -8.43 -0.84
CA ILE A 158 21.43 -9.37 0.24
C ILE A 158 20.57 -8.75 1.36
N GLY A 159 19.96 -7.58 1.14
CA GLY A 159 19.04 -6.97 2.11
C GLY A 159 19.75 -6.32 3.32
N GLU A 160 21.07 -6.16 3.26
CA GLU A 160 21.82 -5.36 4.23
C GLU A 160 21.56 -3.88 3.97
N TRP A 161 21.04 -3.22 5.00
CA TRP A 161 20.68 -1.81 4.99
C TRP A 161 21.92 -1.02 5.37
N THR A 162 22.49 -0.31 4.40
CA THR A 162 23.51 0.70 4.73
C THR A 162 22.87 2.05 4.51
N LEU A 163 22.69 2.80 5.60
CA LEU A 163 22.36 4.20 5.49
C LEU A 163 23.43 4.90 4.64
N VAL A 164 23.01 5.55 3.55
CA VAL A 164 23.94 6.20 2.61
C VAL A 164 23.88 7.72 2.63
N GLY A 165 22.85 8.32 3.25
CA GLY A 165 22.81 9.77 3.44
C GLY A 165 21.53 10.29 4.09
N TYR A 166 21.60 11.53 4.58
CA TYR A 166 20.47 12.31 5.06
C TYR A 166 20.47 13.69 4.42
N CYS A 167 19.29 14.19 4.07
CA CYS A 167 19.06 15.58 3.67
C CYS A 167 18.09 16.20 4.67
N ALA A 168 18.65 16.80 5.71
CA ALA A 168 17.86 17.56 6.67
C ALA A 168 17.85 19.03 6.25
N SER A 169 16.68 19.62 5.97
CA SER A 169 16.54 21.07 5.99
C SER A 169 16.50 21.53 7.47
N GLY A 170 17.65 21.42 8.16
CA GLY A 170 17.82 21.86 9.56
C GLY A 170 17.22 20.95 10.64
N ALA A 171 17.08 19.65 10.39
CA ALA A 171 16.42 18.69 11.28
C ALA A 171 17.36 17.68 11.96
N ASP A 172 16.97 17.21 13.15
CA ASP A 172 17.64 16.20 13.98
C ASP A 172 17.47 14.78 13.41
N THR A 173 18.56 14.08 13.07
CA THR A 173 18.54 12.71 12.51
C THR A 173 18.43 11.62 13.57
N ALA A 174 18.51 11.95 14.87
CA ALA A 174 18.51 10.97 15.96
C ALA A 174 17.28 10.04 15.99
N PRO A 175 16.04 10.48 15.69
CA PRO A 175 14.88 9.57 15.69
C PRO A 175 14.99 8.46 14.64
N LEU A 176 15.66 8.75 13.53
CA LEU A 176 15.88 7.80 12.44
C LEU A 176 16.97 6.79 12.80
N GLU A 177 18.09 7.28 13.31
CA GLU A 177 19.17 6.43 13.79
C GLU A 177 18.67 5.50 14.89
N ALA A 178 17.85 6.01 15.82
CA ALA A 178 17.20 5.22 16.85
C ALA A 178 16.28 4.15 16.27
N LEU A 179 15.45 4.47 15.25
CA LEU A 179 14.61 3.48 14.58
C LEU A 179 15.44 2.38 13.92
N LEU A 180 16.52 2.75 13.21
CA LEU A 180 17.35 1.81 12.47
C LEU A 180 18.17 0.89 13.40
N LEU A 181 18.61 1.39 14.55
CA LEU A 181 19.35 0.62 15.56
C LEU A 181 18.47 -0.35 16.36
N ARG A 182 17.13 -0.23 16.28
CA ARG A 182 16.24 -1.17 16.95
C ARG A 182 16.43 -2.58 16.41
N THR A 183 16.51 -3.53 17.32
CA THR A 183 16.28 -4.94 17.00
C THR A 183 14.83 -5.10 16.55
N GLY A 184 14.63 -5.59 15.33
CA GLY A 184 13.29 -5.82 14.80
C GLY A 184 12.69 -7.12 15.35
N ASP A 185 11.37 -7.13 15.55
CA ASP A 185 10.61 -8.35 15.79
C ASP A 185 10.00 -8.84 14.46
N ALA A 186 10.61 -9.87 13.87
CA ALA A 186 10.16 -10.42 12.59
C ALA A 186 8.71 -10.92 12.63
N SER A 187 8.19 -11.30 13.80
CA SER A 187 6.80 -11.74 13.96
C SER A 187 5.79 -10.59 13.80
N ALA A 188 6.24 -9.33 13.84
CA ALA A 188 5.41 -8.17 13.54
C ALA A 188 4.77 -8.25 12.14
N MET A 189 5.43 -8.91 11.19
CA MET A 189 4.90 -9.13 9.84
C MET A 189 3.66 -10.04 9.83
N ASP A 190 3.51 -10.94 10.81
CA ASP A 190 2.29 -11.75 10.96
C ASP A 190 1.07 -10.88 11.32
N GLY A 191 1.32 -9.68 11.87
CA GLY A 191 0.32 -8.67 12.19
C GLY A 191 0.07 -7.66 11.07
N LEU A 192 0.71 -7.78 9.90
CA LEU A 192 0.53 -6.88 8.76
C LEU A 192 -0.66 -7.31 7.87
N ILE A 193 -1.48 -6.36 7.47
CA ILE A 193 -2.51 -6.55 6.43
C ILE A 193 -2.45 -5.44 5.38
N MET A 194 -2.55 -5.80 4.11
CA MET A 194 -2.68 -4.83 3.01
C MET A 194 -4.10 -4.24 2.97
N ALA A 195 -4.26 -3.02 2.46
CA ALA A 195 -5.55 -2.37 2.30
C ALA A 195 -5.58 -1.54 1.02
N ALA A 196 -6.75 -1.44 0.39
CA ALA A 196 -6.97 -0.67 -0.85
C ALA A 196 -8.44 -0.23 -0.97
N ASP A 197 -8.73 0.78 -1.80
CA ASP A 197 -10.10 1.22 -2.12
C ASP A 197 -10.77 0.34 -3.18
N GLY A 198 -10.93 -0.94 -2.85
CA GLY A 198 -11.53 -1.93 -3.74
C GLY A 198 -10.54 -3.00 -4.19
N PRO A 199 -10.90 -3.78 -5.23
CA PRO A 199 -10.02 -4.81 -5.76
C PRO A 199 -9.08 -4.34 -6.89
N TRP A 200 -9.27 -3.13 -7.43
CA TRP A 200 -8.63 -2.74 -8.70
C TRP A 200 -7.10 -2.67 -8.60
N ASP A 201 -6.57 -1.99 -7.60
CA ASP A 201 -5.13 -1.76 -7.44
C ASP A 201 -4.34 -3.06 -7.38
N ILE A 202 -4.77 -3.95 -6.50
CA ILE A 202 -4.07 -5.20 -6.23
C ILE A 202 -4.39 -6.24 -7.31
N ALA A 203 -5.67 -6.46 -7.63
CA ALA A 203 -6.08 -7.57 -8.47
C ALA A 203 -6.12 -7.26 -9.97
N CYS A 204 -6.51 -6.04 -10.36
CA CYS A 204 -6.68 -5.67 -11.77
C CYS A 204 -5.44 -5.00 -12.36
N TYR A 205 -4.69 -4.24 -11.56
CA TYR A 205 -3.48 -3.57 -12.03
C TYR A 205 -2.23 -4.37 -11.65
N LEU A 206 -1.91 -4.44 -10.37
CA LEU A 206 -0.64 -5.02 -9.92
C LEU A 206 -0.50 -6.50 -10.27
N ALA A 207 -1.48 -7.33 -9.92
CA ALA A 207 -1.41 -8.78 -10.18
C ALA A 207 -1.34 -9.12 -11.67
N HIS A 208 -2.12 -8.41 -12.51
CA HIS A 208 -2.11 -8.62 -13.96
C HIS A 208 -0.77 -8.22 -14.59
N GLU A 209 -0.20 -7.09 -14.19
CA GLU A 209 1.09 -6.67 -14.72
C GLU A 209 2.22 -7.58 -14.24
N VAL A 210 2.24 -7.94 -12.96
CA VAL A 210 3.20 -8.91 -12.41
C VAL A 210 3.17 -10.23 -13.18
N GLN A 211 1.98 -10.77 -13.45
CA GLN A 211 1.87 -12.01 -14.23
C GLN A 211 2.32 -11.80 -15.68
N ARG A 212 1.86 -10.74 -16.35
CA ARG A 212 2.16 -10.45 -17.75
C ARG A 212 3.66 -10.24 -17.98
N LYS A 213 4.34 -9.52 -17.08
CA LYS A 213 5.78 -9.26 -17.11
C LYS A 213 6.64 -10.36 -16.50
N ARG A 214 6.02 -11.47 -16.04
CA ARG A 214 6.70 -12.61 -15.41
C ARG A 214 7.51 -12.23 -14.16
N LEU A 215 6.95 -11.36 -13.32
CA LEU A 215 7.54 -10.86 -12.09
C LEU A 215 7.05 -11.63 -10.84
N GLN A 216 6.65 -12.90 -10.98
CA GLN A 216 6.04 -13.68 -9.89
C GLN A 216 6.92 -13.78 -8.64
N ALA A 217 8.25 -13.71 -8.80
CA ALA A 217 9.21 -13.70 -7.69
C ALA A 217 9.04 -12.47 -6.77
N HIS A 218 8.42 -11.40 -7.25
CA HIS A 218 8.10 -10.19 -6.49
C HIS A 218 6.68 -10.21 -5.93
N TRP A 219 5.93 -11.31 -6.06
CA TRP A 219 4.60 -11.43 -5.44
C TRP A 219 4.72 -12.05 -4.04
N ARG A 220 4.47 -11.25 -2.99
CA ARG A 220 4.49 -11.71 -1.59
C ARG A 220 3.09 -12.13 -1.13
N SER A 221 3.02 -13.06 -0.18
CA SER A 221 1.76 -13.65 0.28
C SER A 221 0.79 -12.63 0.89
N TYR A 222 1.29 -11.59 1.54
CA TYR A 222 0.47 -10.52 2.12
C TYR A 222 -0.26 -9.68 1.05
N LEU A 223 0.18 -9.67 -0.22
CA LEU A 223 -0.55 -9.01 -1.31
C LEU A 223 -1.78 -9.81 -1.78
N SER A 224 -1.93 -11.08 -1.38
CA SER A 224 -3.02 -11.92 -1.89
C SER A 224 -4.37 -11.74 -1.18
N LYS A 225 -4.37 -11.09 -0.02
CA LYS A 225 -5.57 -10.82 0.78
C LYS A 225 -5.44 -9.43 1.37
N TRP A 226 -6.48 -8.63 1.26
CA TRP A 226 -6.45 -7.25 1.74
C TRP A 226 -7.75 -6.87 2.41
N TRP A 227 -7.66 -5.80 3.19
CA TRP A 227 -8.78 -5.08 3.72
C TRP A 227 -9.28 -4.08 2.66
N ASN A 228 -10.31 -4.47 1.93
CA ASN A 228 -11.05 -3.62 1.03
C ASN A 228 -11.80 -2.55 1.85
N ILE A 229 -11.27 -1.33 1.80
CA ILE A 229 -11.74 -0.17 2.56
C ILE A 229 -13.14 0.21 2.11
N ARG A 230 -13.43 0.17 0.81
CA ARG A 230 -14.76 0.47 0.26
C ARG A 230 -15.86 -0.37 0.90
N TRP A 231 -15.63 -1.68 1.01
CA TRP A 231 -16.60 -2.60 1.63
C TRP A 231 -16.72 -2.38 3.13
N ALA A 232 -15.63 -2.02 3.79
CA ALA A 232 -15.63 -1.70 5.20
C ALA A 232 -16.45 -0.44 5.49
N VAL A 233 -16.29 0.62 4.68
CA VAL A 233 -17.12 1.84 4.77
C VAL A 233 -18.58 1.52 4.45
N GLY A 234 -18.84 0.80 3.35
CA GLY A 234 -20.20 0.41 2.97
C GLY A 234 -20.92 -0.30 4.12
N SER A 235 -20.24 -1.25 4.76
CA SER A 235 -20.77 -2.00 5.92
C SER A 235 -20.95 -1.13 7.17
N ALA A 236 -20.01 -0.23 7.46
CA ALA A 236 -20.02 0.59 8.67
C ALA A 236 -20.96 1.81 8.61
N LYS A 237 -21.15 2.38 7.42
CA LYS A 237 -21.78 3.70 7.24
C LYS A 237 -22.95 3.74 6.25
N CYS A 238 -23.06 2.75 5.37
CA CYS A 238 -23.96 2.84 4.20
C CYS A 238 -24.89 1.61 4.06
N GLY A 239 -25.19 0.90 5.16
CA GLY A 239 -26.09 -0.26 5.14
C GLY A 239 -25.62 -1.39 4.23
N GLY A 240 -24.31 -1.51 3.99
CA GLY A 240 -23.70 -2.47 3.08
C GLY A 240 -23.60 -2.01 1.62
N SER A 241 -24.18 -0.87 1.24
CA SER A 241 -24.09 -0.35 -0.12
C SER A 241 -22.72 0.28 -0.40
N VAL A 242 -22.13 -0.08 -1.53
CA VAL A 242 -20.86 0.50 -2.04
C VAL A 242 -21.05 1.21 -3.39
N ARG A 243 -22.31 1.41 -3.82
CA ARG A 243 -22.62 2.05 -5.09
C ARG A 243 -22.29 3.55 -5.00
N GLY A 244 -21.42 4.02 -5.91
CA GLY A 244 -20.99 5.42 -5.95
C GLY A 244 -20.00 5.80 -4.84
N LEU A 245 -19.47 4.82 -4.11
CA LEU A 245 -18.64 5.04 -2.92
C LEU A 245 -17.16 5.31 -3.28
N ASN A 246 -16.88 6.36 -4.04
CA ASN A 246 -15.49 6.79 -4.30
C ASN A 246 -14.82 7.38 -3.04
N VAL A 247 -13.50 7.60 -3.07
CA VAL A 247 -12.72 8.13 -1.94
C VAL A 247 -13.36 9.39 -1.32
N VAL A 248 -13.74 10.37 -2.15
CA VAL A 248 -14.40 11.62 -1.71
C VAL A 248 -15.69 11.33 -0.92
N SER A 249 -16.56 10.47 -1.45
CA SER A 249 -17.82 10.12 -0.79
C SER A 249 -17.61 9.28 0.48
N GLN A 250 -16.56 8.46 0.53
CA GLN A 250 -16.17 7.70 1.73
C GLN A 250 -15.70 8.63 2.84
N LEU A 251 -14.82 9.59 2.53
CA LEU A 251 -14.40 10.64 3.47
C LEU A 251 -15.60 11.39 4.05
N ALA A 252 -16.57 11.75 3.20
CA ALA A 252 -17.79 12.44 3.62
C ALA A 252 -18.63 11.63 4.65
N GLN A 253 -18.62 10.29 4.60
CA GLN A 253 -19.30 9.45 5.61
C GLN A 253 -18.73 9.59 7.04
N PHE A 254 -17.51 10.13 7.14
CA PHE A 254 -16.81 10.41 8.39
C PHE A 254 -16.63 11.91 8.64
N GLY A 255 -17.25 12.79 7.83
CA GLY A 255 -17.10 14.24 7.96
C GLY A 255 -15.72 14.77 7.56
N LEU A 256 -14.95 13.98 6.79
CA LEU A 256 -13.64 14.35 6.27
C LEU A 256 -13.77 14.91 4.84
N ARG A 257 -12.72 15.57 4.37
CA ARG A 257 -12.60 16.10 3.01
C ARG A 257 -11.32 15.61 2.37
N PHE A 258 -11.34 15.51 1.04
CA PHE A 258 -10.16 15.15 0.28
C PHE A 258 -9.07 16.23 0.44
N VAL A 259 -7.82 15.81 0.56
CA VAL A 259 -6.64 16.68 0.66
C VAL A 259 -5.65 16.29 -0.42
N GLY A 260 -5.10 17.28 -1.14
CA GLY A 260 -4.16 17.04 -2.24
C GLY A 260 -4.84 17.04 -3.61
N THR A 261 -4.28 16.30 -4.55
CA THR A 261 -4.74 16.20 -5.95
C THR A 261 -5.37 14.83 -6.18
N GLU A 262 -6.60 14.76 -6.68
CA GLU A 262 -7.20 13.48 -7.10
C GLU A 262 -6.36 12.86 -8.23
N HIS A 263 -6.22 11.54 -8.23
CA HIS A 263 -5.40 10.76 -9.19
C HIS A 263 -3.88 10.98 -9.03
N SER A 264 -3.45 11.57 -7.92
CA SER A 264 -2.08 11.47 -7.42
C SER A 264 -2.07 10.28 -6.47
N GLY A 265 -1.39 9.19 -6.83
CA GLY A 265 -1.48 7.94 -6.07
C GLY A 265 -1.11 8.14 -4.59
N ILE A 266 -0.08 8.95 -4.31
CA ILE A 266 0.31 9.27 -2.93
C ILE A 266 -0.78 10.04 -2.17
N ASP A 267 -1.44 11.02 -2.79
CA ASP A 267 -2.49 11.79 -2.14
C ASP A 267 -3.73 10.89 -1.91
N ASP A 268 -4.12 10.10 -2.91
CA ASP A 268 -5.21 9.14 -2.80
C ASP A 268 -4.94 8.10 -1.69
N THR A 269 -3.72 7.56 -1.62
CA THR A 269 -3.29 6.67 -0.53
C THR A 269 -3.44 7.32 0.85
N LEU A 270 -3.02 8.58 1.03
CA LEU A 270 -3.14 9.29 2.31
C LEU A 270 -4.61 9.62 2.68
N ASN A 271 -5.46 9.83 1.69
CA ASN A 271 -6.90 9.97 1.90
C ASN A 271 -7.53 8.64 2.29
N ILE A 272 -7.15 7.53 1.66
CA ILE A 272 -7.61 6.17 2.04
C ILE A 272 -7.10 5.80 3.43
N VAL A 273 -5.87 6.20 3.81
CA VAL A 273 -5.38 6.10 5.19
C VAL A 273 -6.30 6.84 6.16
N SER A 274 -6.73 8.05 5.81
CA SER A 274 -7.65 8.83 6.65
C SER A 274 -8.99 8.11 6.83
N ILE A 275 -9.50 7.46 5.78
CA ILE A 275 -10.70 6.59 5.84
C ILE A 275 -10.45 5.37 6.72
N ALA A 276 -9.33 4.66 6.54
CA ALA A 276 -8.96 3.48 7.31
C ALA A 276 -8.83 3.81 8.81
N ARG A 277 -8.22 4.95 9.14
CA ARG A 277 -8.14 5.47 10.51
C ARG A 277 -9.51 5.86 11.06
N ALA A 278 -10.40 6.42 10.25
CA ALA A 278 -11.76 6.71 10.66
C ALA A 278 -12.56 5.43 10.93
N LEU A 279 -12.37 4.38 10.14
CA LEU A 279 -12.93 3.04 10.38
C LEU A 279 -12.41 2.44 11.69
N LEU A 280 -11.09 2.52 11.93
CA LEU A 280 -10.48 2.08 13.20
C LEU A 280 -11.11 2.81 14.40
N GLY A 281 -11.23 4.13 14.31
CA GLY A 281 -11.87 4.98 15.34
C GLY A 281 -13.36 4.73 15.53
N TYR A 282 -14.04 4.27 14.47
CA TYR A 282 -15.43 3.82 14.50
C TYR A 282 -15.59 2.43 15.15
N GLY A 283 -14.49 1.70 15.36
CA GLY A 283 -14.47 0.36 15.96
C GLY A 283 -14.46 -0.78 14.94
N SER A 284 -14.27 -0.49 13.65
CA SER A 284 -14.04 -1.52 12.65
C SER A 284 -12.70 -2.23 12.92
N THR A 285 -12.71 -3.56 12.81
CA THR A 285 -11.49 -4.37 12.95
C THR A 285 -10.88 -4.60 11.57
N PRO A 286 -9.60 -4.26 11.34
CA PRO A 286 -8.91 -4.61 10.10
C PRO A 286 -8.92 -6.12 9.92
N ARG A 287 -9.33 -6.58 8.74
CA ARG A 287 -9.31 -7.99 8.38
C ARG A 287 -9.42 -8.15 6.87
N ALA A 288 -8.90 -9.26 6.37
CA ALA A 288 -9.08 -9.61 4.97
C ALA A 288 -10.57 -9.83 4.72
N ASN A 289 -11.16 -8.96 3.92
CA ASN A 289 -12.52 -9.09 3.42
C ASN A 289 -12.54 -9.23 1.90
N ASP A 290 -11.41 -9.04 1.22
CA ASP A 290 -11.25 -9.25 -0.22
C ASP A 290 -9.90 -9.95 -0.48
N GLY A 291 -9.72 -10.51 -1.66
CA GLY A 291 -8.56 -11.33 -1.95
C GLY A 291 -8.60 -12.02 -3.30
N LEU A 292 -7.45 -12.51 -3.72
CA LEU A 292 -7.34 -13.40 -4.88
C LEU A 292 -7.75 -14.82 -4.44
N SER A 293 -8.88 -15.33 -4.94
CA SER A 293 -9.43 -16.66 -4.58
C SER A 293 -8.49 -17.84 -4.87
N ARG A 294 -7.42 -17.59 -5.64
CA ARG A 294 -6.35 -18.53 -5.93
C ARG A 294 -5.01 -17.77 -5.93
N THR A 295 -4.32 -17.72 -4.79
CA THR A 295 -2.89 -17.34 -4.69
C THR A 295 -2.04 -18.06 -5.76
N LEU A 296 -2.46 -19.27 -6.17
CA LEU A 296 -1.89 -20.03 -7.28
C LEU A 296 -1.95 -19.31 -8.64
N SER A 297 -2.88 -18.40 -8.92
CA SER A 297 -3.09 -17.80 -10.26
C SER A 297 -1.90 -16.97 -10.74
N VAL A 298 -1.39 -16.11 -9.88
CA VAL A 298 -0.17 -15.31 -10.14
C VAL A 298 1.04 -16.24 -10.21
N LEU A 299 1.18 -17.16 -9.25
CA LEU A 299 2.30 -18.11 -9.14
C LEU A 299 2.34 -19.19 -10.23
N THR A 300 1.22 -19.52 -10.88
CA THR A 300 1.09 -20.59 -11.90
C THR A 300 0.89 -20.04 -13.32
N GLY A 301 0.94 -18.71 -13.51
CA GLY A 301 0.89 -18.09 -14.84
C GLY A 301 -0.51 -17.98 -15.46
N ARG A 302 -1.59 -18.06 -14.67
CA ARG A 302 -2.98 -17.80 -15.12
C ARG A 302 -3.67 -16.84 -14.16
N VAL A 303 -3.68 -15.53 -14.42
CA VAL A 303 -4.57 -14.61 -13.72
C VAL A 303 -5.93 -14.63 -14.41
N PHE A 304 -6.93 -15.01 -13.64
CA PHE A 304 -8.32 -14.81 -14.02
C PHE A 304 -8.72 -13.41 -13.59
N THR A 305 -9.44 -12.69 -14.44
CA THR A 305 -10.07 -11.42 -14.11
C THR A 305 -10.78 -11.58 -12.76
N PRO A 306 -10.53 -10.72 -11.75
CA PRO A 306 -11.24 -10.81 -10.50
C PRO A 306 -12.73 -10.78 -10.80
N VAL A 307 -13.42 -11.86 -10.44
CA VAL A 307 -14.88 -11.88 -10.46
C VAL A 307 -15.29 -10.82 -9.46
N TRP A 308 -16.02 -9.79 -9.91
CA TRP A 308 -16.66 -8.83 -9.02
C TRP A 308 -17.28 -9.60 -7.87
N TYR A 309 -16.69 -9.53 -6.68
CA TYR A 309 -17.43 -9.90 -5.48
C TYR A 309 -18.39 -8.73 -5.25
N ASN A 310 -19.53 -8.82 -5.90
CA ASN A 310 -20.68 -7.99 -5.64
C ASN A 310 -21.35 -8.64 -4.42
N PRO A 311 -21.28 -8.07 -3.20
CA PRO A 311 -22.09 -8.53 -2.08
C PRO A 311 -23.55 -8.13 -2.36
N ARG A 312 -24.16 -8.73 -3.38
CA ARG A 312 -25.60 -8.67 -3.55
C ARG A 312 -26.19 -9.96 -3.03
N VAL A 313 -26.79 -9.77 -1.85
CA VAL A 313 -28.04 -10.38 -1.41
C VAL A 313 -27.97 -11.91 -1.23
N PRO A 314 -28.19 -12.44 -0.02
CA PRO A 314 -28.41 -13.87 0.17
C PRO A 314 -29.44 -14.37 -0.85
N ALA A 315 -29.20 -15.54 -1.44
CA ALA A 315 -30.02 -16.14 -2.49
C ALA A 315 -31.49 -16.44 -2.09
N GLU A 316 -31.93 -16.00 -0.90
CA GLU A 316 -33.27 -16.22 -0.36
C GLU A 316 -34.26 -15.07 -0.61
N MET A 317 -33.85 -13.91 -1.15
CA MET A 317 -34.76 -12.79 -1.44
C MET A 317 -35.14 -12.60 -2.92
N SER A 318 -35.03 -13.63 -3.75
CA SER A 318 -35.51 -13.60 -5.15
C SER A 318 -36.86 -14.30 -5.37
N ARG A 319 -37.67 -14.45 -4.31
CA ARG A 319 -39.07 -14.83 -4.41
C ARG A 319 -39.90 -13.90 -3.53
N LEU A 320 -40.19 -12.71 -4.03
CA LEU A 320 -41.35 -11.87 -3.77
C LEU A 320 -41.37 -10.74 -4.81
#